data_AF-A0A250YH26-F1
#
_entry.id   AF-A0A250YH26-F1
#
_cell.length_a   1.000
_cell.length_b   1.000
_cell.length_c   1.000
_cell.angle_alpha   90.00
_cell.angle_beta   90.00
_cell.angle_gamma   90.00
#
_symmetry.space_group_name_H-M   'P 1'
#
loop_
_entity.id
_entity.type
_entity.pdbx_description
1 polymer ?
#
loop_
_entity_poly.entity_id
_entity_poly.type
_entity_poly.pdbx_seq_one_letter_code
_entity_poly.pdbx_strand_id
1 'polypeptide(L)'
;MCGLVCTNYSILQEHVDLHLEESSFRQGMDRVQCSNDLELAHQLQQEEDRKRRSEESRQEIEEFQKLQQQYGLDHSGGYKQQQLHHMEIEVNRGRMHPSEFHRIKADMMESLAVGIDDGKTKTSGIIEALHRYYQNTATDVRRVWLSTVVDHFHSSLGDKGWGCGYRNFQMLLSSLLQNDSYDCLKGMSVPCIPKIQSMIEDAWKEGFDPQGASQLNNRLQGTKAWIGACEIYTLLTSLRVKCRIIDFHKSTGPLGTHPRLFEWILNYYSSEREGNAKVVCTSKPPIYLQHQGHSRTIVGIEEKKNRTLCLLIFDPGCHSQEMQKLLKQDIEASSLKQLRKSVGNLKHKQYQIVAVEGVLSPEEKVARRQASQIFTAEKIP
;
A
#
# COMPACT_ATOMS: atom_id res chain seq x y z
N MET A 1 -64.99 3.99 -44.52
CA MET A 1 -66.46 4.12 -44.41
C MET A 1 -67.10 3.28 -45.50
N CYS A 2 -68.11 2.48 -45.16
CA CYS A 2 -68.83 1.61 -46.12
C CYS A 2 -69.76 2.46 -47.00
N GLY A 3 -69.77 2.21 -48.31
CA GLY A 3 -70.56 2.95 -49.30
C GLY A 3 -71.82 2.22 -49.77
N LEU A 4 -72.28 1.22 -49.02
CA LEU A 4 -73.42 0.38 -49.42
C LEU A 4 -74.75 1.12 -49.20
N VAL A 5 -75.58 1.19 -50.25
CA VAL A 5 -76.92 1.80 -50.19
C VAL A 5 -77.96 0.68 -50.12
N CYS A 6 -78.65 0.58 -48.99
CA CYS A 6 -79.61 -0.49 -48.72
C CYS A 6 -81.05 -0.05 -49.01
N THR A 7 -81.84 -0.91 -49.65
CA THR A 7 -83.21 -0.62 -50.11
C THR A 7 -84.31 -1.06 -49.14
N ASN A 8 -83.97 -1.76 -48.05
CA ASN A 8 -84.91 -2.21 -47.02
C ASN A 8 -84.21 -2.19 -45.64
N TYR A 9 -84.95 -1.79 -44.60
CA TYR A 9 -84.50 -1.71 -43.21
C TYR A 9 -83.92 -3.04 -42.69
N SER A 10 -84.54 -4.17 -43.03
CA SER A 10 -84.09 -5.49 -42.55
C SER A 10 -82.68 -5.85 -43.04
N ILE A 11 -82.37 -5.48 -44.29
CA ILE A 11 -81.06 -5.73 -44.92
C ILE A 11 -80.00 -4.77 -44.37
N LEU A 12 -80.39 -3.53 -44.09
CA LEU A 12 -79.51 -2.56 -43.45
C LEU A 12 -79.12 -3.01 -42.03
N GLN A 13 -80.07 -3.55 -41.27
CA GLN A 13 -79.83 -4.05 -39.91
C GLN A 13 -78.83 -5.22 -39.91
N GLU A 14 -79.03 -6.24 -40.76
CA GLU A 14 -78.08 -7.35 -40.89
C GLU A 14 -76.68 -6.88 -41.32
N HIS A 15 -76.60 -5.89 -42.22
CA HIS A 15 -75.31 -5.33 -42.67
C HIS A 15 -74.58 -4.56 -41.56
N VAL A 16 -75.32 -3.79 -40.74
CA VAL A 16 -74.75 -3.09 -39.58
C VAL A 16 -74.28 -4.10 -38.52
N ASP A 17 -75.08 -5.13 -38.26
CA ASP A 17 -74.74 -6.19 -37.29
C ASP A 17 -73.48 -6.95 -37.74
N LEU A 18 -73.33 -7.26 -39.03
CA LEU A 18 -72.10 -7.85 -39.58
C LEU A 18 -70.88 -6.94 -39.40
N HIS A 19 -71.01 -5.63 -39.58
CA HIS A 19 -69.91 -4.70 -39.32
C HIS A 19 -69.55 -4.59 -37.84
N LEU A 20 -70.53 -4.67 -36.95
CA LEU A 20 -70.31 -4.71 -35.49
C LEU A 20 -69.62 -6.02 -35.07
N GLU A 21 -69.97 -7.16 -35.67
CA GLU A 21 -69.30 -8.43 -35.43
C GLU A 21 -67.87 -8.45 -35.99
N GLU A 22 -67.64 -7.97 -37.21
CA GLU A 22 -66.29 -7.87 -37.80
C GLU A 22 -65.37 -6.94 -36.99
N SER A 23 -65.90 -5.81 -36.51
CA SER A 23 -65.13 -4.87 -35.69
C SER A 23 -64.84 -5.42 -34.29
N SER A 24 -65.77 -6.21 -33.72
CA SER A 24 -65.54 -6.93 -32.46
C SER A 24 -64.51 -8.04 -32.61
N PHE A 25 -64.52 -8.79 -33.72
CA PHE A 25 -63.50 -9.79 -34.05
C PHE A 25 -62.12 -9.16 -34.24
N ARG A 26 -62.04 -8.02 -34.96
CA ARG A 26 -60.78 -7.28 -35.12
C ARG A 26 -60.25 -6.73 -33.79
N GLN A 27 -61.11 -6.18 -32.93
CA GLN A 27 -60.71 -5.77 -31.58
C GLN A 27 -60.25 -6.94 -30.70
N GLY A 28 -60.88 -8.11 -30.83
CA GLY A 28 -60.45 -9.34 -30.16
C GLY A 28 -59.07 -9.82 -30.65
N MET A 29 -58.85 -9.82 -31.97
CA MET A 29 -57.57 -10.15 -32.58
C MET A 29 -56.46 -9.14 -32.21
N ASP A 30 -56.75 -7.84 -32.22
CA ASP A 30 -55.82 -6.78 -31.82
C ASP A 30 -55.46 -6.89 -30.33
N ARG A 31 -56.40 -7.27 -29.46
CA ARG A 31 -56.12 -7.53 -28.03
C ARG A 31 -55.24 -8.75 -27.81
N VAL A 32 -55.48 -9.84 -28.54
CA VAL A 32 -54.63 -11.05 -28.47
C VAL A 32 -53.24 -10.78 -29.05
N GLN A 33 -53.15 -10.04 -30.15
CA GLN A 33 -51.88 -9.64 -30.75
C GLN A 33 -51.09 -8.69 -29.83
N CYS A 34 -51.75 -7.70 -29.22
CA CYS A 34 -51.14 -6.81 -28.23
C CYS A 34 -50.67 -7.56 -26.97
N SER A 35 -51.40 -8.60 -26.53
CA SER A 35 -50.97 -9.48 -25.44
C SER A 35 -49.70 -10.27 -25.81
N ASN A 36 -49.65 -10.82 -27.02
CA ASN A 36 -48.48 -11.57 -27.51
C ASN A 36 -47.26 -10.64 -27.72
N ASP A 37 -47.47 -9.43 -28.24
CA ASP A 37 -46.43 -8.41 -28.41
C ASP A 37 -45.89 -7.94 -27.05
N LEU A 38 -46.75 -7.82 -26.04
CA LEU A 38 -46.36 -7.49 -24.67
C LEU A 38 -45.56 -8.64 -24.03
N GLU A 39 -45.98 -9.89 -24.22
CA GLU A 39 -45.23 -11.07 -23.76
C GLU A 39 -43.86 -11.16 -24.45
N LEU A 40 -43.79 -10.93 -25.76
CA LEU A 40 -42.53 -10.90 -26.50
C LEU A 40 -41.63 -9.77 -26.02
N ALA A 41 -42.17 -8.57 -25.79
CA ALA A 41 -41.42 -7.44 -25.24
C ALA A 41 -40.87 -7.75 -23.84
N HIS A 42 -41.65 -8.40 -22.98
CA HIS A 42 -41.19 -8.86 -21.67
C HIS A 42 -40.08 -9.93 -21.78
N GLN A 43 -40.20 -10.87 -22.71
CA GLN A 43 -39.17 -11.90 -22.94
C GLN A 43 -37.86 -11.27 -23.45
N LEU A 44 -37.94 -10.34 -24.40
CA LEU A 44 -36.78 -9.61 -24.92
C LEU A 44 -36.11 -8.79 -23.81
N GLN A 45 -36.89 -8.07 -23.01
CA GLN A 45 -36.38 -7.32 -21.85
C GLN A 45 -35.68 -8.23 -20.84
N GLN A 46 -36.27 -9.40 -20.52
CA GLN A 46 -35.66 -10.38 -19.61
C GLN A 46 -34.35 -10.95 -20.19
N GLU A 47 -34.30 -11.19 -21.50
CA GLU A 47 -33.10 -11.68 -22.17
C GLU A 47 -31.99 -10.62 -22.19
N GLU A 48 -32.32 -9.37 -22.49
CA GLU A 48 -31.41 -8.22 -22.41
C GLU A 48 -30.88 -8.01 -20.99
N ASP A 49 -31.76 -8.04 -19.99
CA ASP A 49 -31.38 -7.93 -18.58
C ASP A 49 -30.51 -9.11 -18.12
N ARG A 50 -30.75 -10.31 -18.65
CA ARG A 50 -29.90 -11.48 -18.38
C ARG A 50 -28.53 -11.31 -19.02
N LYS A 51 -28.45 -10.85 -20.29
CA LYS A 51 -27.17 -10.59 -20.97
C LYS A 51 -26.37 -9.49 -20.27
N ARG A 52 -27.02 -8.38 -19.91
CA ARG A 52 -26.41 -7.29 -19.16
C ARG A 52 -25.83 -7.77 -17.82
N ARG A 53 -26.64 -8.45 -17.00
CA ARG A 53 -26.17 -8.99 -15.71
C ARG A 53 -25.04 -10.00 -15.85
N SER A 54 -25.06 -10.82 -16.91
CA SER A 54 -23.98 -11.77 -17.17
C SER A 54 -22.69 -11.06 -17.54
N GLU A 55 -22.75 -9.98 -18.31
CA GLU A 55 -21.58 -9.20 -18.69
C GLU A 55 -21.04 -8.38 -17.50
N GLU A 56 -21.93 -7.75 -16.72
CA GLU A 56 -21.57 -7.08 -15.46
C GLU A 56 -20.88 -8.04 -14.49
N SER A 57 -21.44 -9.24 -14.31
CA SER A 57 -20.84 -10.27 -13.45
C SER A 57 -19.46 -10.72 -13.96
N ARG A 58 -19.30 -10.88 -15.29
CA ARG A 58 -18.01 -11.23 -15.88
C ARG A 58 -16.97 -10.14 -15.65
N GLN A 59 -17.34 -8.88 -15.87
CA GLN A 59 -16.47 -7.73 -15.62
C GLN A 59 -16.09 -7.62 -14.14
N GLU A 60 -17.04 -7.77 -13.24
CA GLU A 60 -16.81 -7.77 -11.79
C GLU A 60 -15.82 -8.86 -11.37
N ILE A 61 -15.99 -10.09 -11.87
CA ILE A 61 -15.08 -11.21 -11.57
C ILE A 61 -13.66 -10.90 -12.06
N GLU A 62 -13.51 -10.39 -13.29
CA GLU A 62 -12.20 -10.06 -13.86
C GLU A 62 -11.51 -8.92 -13.11
N GLU A 63 -12.24 -7.86 -12.74
CA GLU A 63 -11.72 -6.74 -11.96
C GLU A 63 -11.34 -7.16 -10.55
N PHE A 64 -12.19 -7.96 -9.89
CA PHE A 64 -11.94 -8.47 -8.55
C PHE A 64 -10.67 -9.35 -8.52
N GLN A 65 -10.49 -10.24 -9.50
CA GLN A 65 -9.28 -11.05 -9.63
C GLN A 65 -8.02 -10.20 -9.82
N LYS A 66 -8.08 -9.18 -10.67
CA LYS A 66 -6.95 -8.24 -10.88
C LYS A 66 -6.59 -7.50 -9.60
N LEU A 67 -7.60 -7.03 -8.85
CA LEU A 67 -7.38 -6.36 -7.57
C LEU A 67 -6.79 -7.31 -6.53
N GLN A 68 -7.33 -8.53 -6.38
CA GLN A 68 -6.76 -9.52 -5.48
C GLN A 68 -5.30 -9.82 -5.79
N GLN A 69 -4.94 -9.97 -7.07
CA GLN A 69 -3.55 -10.17 -7.48
C GLN A 69 -2.68 -8.96 -7.15
N GLN A 70 -3.16 -7.74 -7.46
CA GLN A 70 -2.43 -6.49 -7.19
C GLN A 70 -2.11 -6.32 -5.71
N TYR A 71 -3.09 -6.57 -4.84
CA TYR A 71 -2.92 -6.45 -3.39
C TYR A 71 -2.31 -7.71 -2.74
N GLY A 72 -2.01 -8.76 -3.52
CA GLY A 72 -1.39 -10.00 -3.04
C GLY A 72 -2.31 -10.88 -2.18
N LEU A 73 -3.62 -10.78 -2.41
CA LEU A 73 -4.71 -11.48 -1.70
C LEU A 73 -5.34 -12.60 -2.55
N ASP A 74 -4.72 -12.96 -3.68
CA ASP A 74 -5.17 -14.01 -4.60
C ASP A 74 -4.71 -15.43 -4.22
N HIS A 75 -3.99 -15.57 -3.10
CA HIS A 75 -3.40 -16.82 -2.64
C HIS A 75 -2.43 -17.49 -3.64
N SER A 76 -1.83 -16.73 -4.58
CA SER A 76 -0.89 -17.24 -5.61
C SER A 76 0.51 -17.62 -5.09
N GLY A 77 0.68 -17.75 -3.77
CA GLY A 77 1.96 -17.99 -3.09
C GLY A 77 2.58 -16.73 -2.51
N GLY A 78 3.76 -16.86 -1.91
CA GLY A 78 4.44 -15.76 -1.22
C GLY A 78 5.90 -15.63 -1.60
N TYR A 79 6.68 -15.09 -0.66
CA TYR A 79 8.11 -14.78 -0.82
C TYR A 79 8.92 -15.93 -1.40
N LYS A 80 8.82 -17.12 -0.79
CA LYS A 80 9.60 -18.30 -1.18
C LYS A 80 9.31 -18.73 -2.61
N GLN A 81 8.03 -18.82 -2.98
CA GLN A 81 7.61 -19.22 -4.33
C GLN A 81 8.10 -18.21 -5.37
N GLN A 82 7.94 -16.92 -5.09
CA GLN A 82 8.37 -15.86 -6.00
C GLN A 82 9.90 -15.83 -6.18
N GLN A 83 10.67 -15.99 -5.09
CA GLN A 83 12.13 -16.03 -5.15
C GLN A 83 12.61 -17.17 -6.04
N LEU A 84 12.08 -18.38 -5.83
CA LEU A 84 12.43 -19.56 -6.62
C LEU A 84 12.05 -19.38 -8.09
N HIS A 85 10.82 -18.95 -8.37
CA HIS A 85 10.34 -18.75 -9.73
C HIS A 85 11.18 -17.72 -10.51
N HIS A 86 11.52 -16.59 -9.88
CA HIS A 86 12.37 -15.60 -10.53
C HIS A 86 13.80 -16.09 -10.74
N MET A 87 14.36 -16.86 -9.81
CA MET A 87 15.67 -17.48 -10.01
C MET A 87 15.66 -18.52 -11.14
N GLU A 88 14.60 -19.33 -11.27
CA GLU A 88 14.41 -20.26 -12.39
C GLU A 88 14.37 -19.52 -13.74
N ILE A 89 13.69 -18.38 -13.79
CA ILE A 89 13.69 -17.51 -14.98
C ILE A 89 15.11 -17.02 -15.32
N GLU A 90 15.92 -16.63 -14.33
CA GLU A 90 17.28 -16.16 -14.59
C GLU A 90 18.23 -17.31 -15.02
N VAL A 91 18.01 -18.54 -14.55
CA VAL A 91 18.68 -19.74 -15.06
C VAL A 91 18.31 -19.99 -16.52
N ASN A 92 17.01 -19.98 -16.84
CA ASN A 92 16.52 -20.20 -18.21
C ASN A 92 17.01 -19.12 -19.19
N ARG A 93 17.29 -17.91 -18.70
CA ARG A 93 17.88 -16.81 -19.48
C ARG A 93 19.40 -16.86 -19.60
N GLY A 94 20.05 -17.85 -18.97
CA GLY A 94 21.51 -17.97 -18.95
C GLY A 94 22.23 -16.90 -18.11
N ARG A 95 21.51 -16.19 -17.22
CA ARG A 95 22.08 -15.15 -16.35
C ARG A 95 22.46 -15.68 -14.96
N MET A 96 22.06 -16.90 -14.63
CA MET A 96 22.40 -17.60 -13.39
C MET A 96 22.79 -19.04 -13.71
N HIS A 97 23.87 -19.53 -13.11
CA HIS A 97 24.28 -20.93 -13.28
C HIS A 97 23.44 -21.86 -12.38
N PRO A 98 23.09 -23.10 -12.80
CA PRO A 98 22.29 -24.02 -11.98
C PRO A 98 22.90 -24.32 -10.60
N SER A 99 24.22 -24.41 -10.48
CA SER A 99 24.88 -24.61 -9.17
C SER A 99 24.68 -23.39 -8.25
N GLU A 100 24.68 -22.18 -8.80
CA GLU A 100 24.41 -20.96 -8.07
C GLU A 100 22.95 -20.91 -7.59
N PHE A 101 21.99 -21.34 -8.43
CA PHE A 101 20.59 -21.50 -8.05
C PHE A 101 20.44 -22.38 -6.79
N HIS A 102 21.06 -23.56 -6.78
CA HIS A 102 20.98 -24.48 -5.64
C HIS A 102 21.62 -23.92 -4.37
N ARG A 103 22.75 -23.22 -4.50
CA ARG A 103 23.40 -22.54 -3.36
C ARG A 103 22.50 -21.45 -2.78
N ILE A 104 22.00 -20.53 -3.62
CA ILE A 104 21.13 -19.44 -3.16
C ILE A 104 19.81 -20.01 -2.57
N LYS A 105 19.28 -21.08 -3.15
CA LYS A 105 18.11 -21.78 -2.61
C LYS A 105 18.38 -22.35 -1.22
N ALA A 106 19.55 -22.94 -0.98
CA ALA A 106 19.93 -23.46 0.33
C ALA A 106 20.07 -22.33 1.36
N ASP A 107 20.80 -21.26 1.05
CA ASP A 107 20.94 -20.08 1.91
C ASP A 107 19.57 -19.49 2.26
N MET A 108 18.71 -19.32 1.26
CA MET A 108 17.35 -18.80 1.45
C MET A 108 16.55 -19.69 2.41
N MET A 109 16.61 -21.01 2.23
CA MET A 109 15.87 -21.94 3.09
C MET A 109 16.36 -21.88 4.54
N GLU A 110 17.65 -21.70 4.77
CA GLU A 110 18.23 -21.49 6.11
C GLU A 110 17.73 -20.18 6.74
N SER A 111 17.83 -19.06 6.02
CA SER A 111 17.33 -17.76 6.49
C SER A 111 15.83 -17.78 6.81
N LEU A 112 15.03 -18.51 6.02
CA LEU A 112 13.61 -18.72 6.29
C LEU A 112 13.37 -19.59 7.52
N ALA A 113 14.19 -20.62 7.76
CA ALA A 113 14.07 -21.49 8.94
C ALA A 113 14.43 -20.76 10.23
N VAL A 114 15.49 -19.96 10.22
CA VAL A 114 15.92 -19.15 11.38
C VAL A 114 15.02 -17.91 11.56
N GLY A 115 14.42 -17.41 10.48
CA GLY A 115 13.56 -16.23 10.50
C GLY A 115 14.32 -14.90 10.45
N ILE A 116 15.60 -14.92 10.08
CA ILE A 116 16.47 -13.74 10.01
C ILE A 116 16.71 -13.36 8.54
N ASP A 117 16.68 -12.06 8.24
CA ASP A 117 16.99 -11.55 6.90
C ASP A 117 18.46 -11.85 6.53
N ASP A 118 18.71 -12.29 5.30
CA ASP A 118 20.06 -12.69 4.86
C ASP A 118 21.02 -11.51 4.65
N GLY A 119 20.51 -10.27 4.73
CA GLY A 119 21.29 -9.05 4.58
C GLY A 119 21.78 -8.79 3.15
N LYS A 120 21.42 -9.61 2.15
CA LYS A 120 21.92 -9.47 0.77
C LYS A 120 21.43 -8.19 0.10
N THR A 121 20.32 -7.62 0.57
CA THR A 121 19.75 -6.35 0.06
C THR A 121 20.02 -5.15 0.97
N LYS A 122 20.93 -5.31 1.95
CA LYS A 122 21.25 -4.30 2.95
C LYS A 122 22.35 -3.36 2.49
N THR A 123 22.21 -2.07 2.78
CA THR A 123 23.29 -1.07 2.65
C THR A 123 23.39 -0.22 3.92
N SER A 124 24.54 -0.30 4.59
CA SER A 124 24.84 0.40 5.86
C SER A 124 25.69 1.66 5.66
N GLY A 125 25.76 2.53 6.67
CA GLY A 125 26.70 3.66 6.69
C GLY A 125 26.25 4.93 5.96
N ILE A 126 25.00 4.98 5.49
CA ILE A 126 24.49 6.08 4.67
C ILE A 126 24.28 7.35 5.51
N ILE A 127 23.80 7.23 6.75
CA ILE A 127 23.57 8.39 7.63
C ILE A 127 24.89 9.09 7.94
N GLU A 128 25.95 8.32 8.20
CA GLU A 128 27.29 8.79 8.47
C GLU A 128 27.91 9.43 7.21
N ALA A 129 27.63 8.88 6.03
CA ALA A 129 28.03 9.48 4.77
C ALA A 129 27.33 10.82 4.51
N LEU A 130 26.02 10.90 4.79
CA LEU A 130 25.26 12.15 4.71
C LEU A 130 25.78 13.18 5.72
N HIS A 131 26.09 12.77 6.94
CA HIS A 131 26.69 13.64 7.95
C HIS A 131 28.02 14.24 7.44
N ARG A 132 28.93 13.41 6.93
CA ARG A 132 30.20 13.87 6.32
C ARG A 132 29.96 14.83 5.15
N TYR A 133 29.02 14.52 4.27
CA TYR A 133 28.67 15.36 3.14
C TYR A 133 28.16 16.75 3.57
N TYR A 134 27.17 16.81 4.47
CA TYR A 134 26.61 18.09 4.88
C TYR A 134 27.60 18.94 5.69
N GLN A 135 28.54 18.29 6.39
CA GLN A 135 29.57 18.96 7.17
C GLN A 135 30.65 19.58 6.27
N ASN A 136 31.10 18.83 5.25
CA ASN A 136 32.29 19.19 4.47
C ASN A 136 31.97 19.87 3.13
N THR A 137 30.76 19.73 2.61
CA THR A 137 30.38 20.29 1.31
C THR A 137 29.61 21.60 1.47
N ALA A 138 29.94 22.59 0.64
CA ALA A 138 29.17 23.81 0.50
C ALA A 138 27.81 23.48 -0.16
N THR A 139 26.72 23.70 0.58
CA THR A 139 25.36 23.37 0.14
C THR A 139 24.43 24.58 0.21
N ASP A 140 23.26 24.44 -0.42
CA ASP A 140 22.12 25.35 -0.29
C ASP A 140 21.32 25.13 1.01
N VAL A 141 21.81 24.26 1.90
CA VAL A 141 21.17 23.85 3.15
C VAL A 141 21.60 24.79 4.27
N ARG A 142 20.61 25.36 4.97
CA ARG A 142 20.80 26.17 6.19
C ARG A 142 21.06 25.27 7.39
N ARG A 143 20.21 24.25 7.55
CA ARG A 143 20.32 23.23 8.60
C ARG A 143 19.74 21.91 8.09
N VAL A 144 20.29 20.80 8.55
CA VAL A 144 19.77 19.46 8.30
C VAL A 144 19.72 18.67 9.59
N TRP A 145 18.63 17.93 9.77
CA TRP A 145 18.46 16.97 10.85
C TRP A 145 18.36 15.58 10.23
N LEU A 146 19.19 14.66 10.72
CA LEU A 146 19.22 13.26 10.33
C LEU A 146 18.68 12.43 11.49
N SER A 147 18.01 11.32 11.19
CA SER A 147 17.74 10.29 12.18
C SER A 147 19.05 9.74 12.76
N THR A 148 18.92 8.93 13.80
CA THR A 148 20.00 8.01 14.19
C THR A 148 20.32 7.03 13.05
N VAL A 149 21.32 6.17 13.23
CA VAL A 149 21.79 5.23 12.20
C VAL A 149 20.63 4.38 11.67
N VAL A 150 20.62 4.17 10.35
CA VAL A 150 19.62 3.38 9.63
C VAL A 150 20.33 2.56 8.55
N ASP A 151 20.12 1.24 8.57
CA ASP A 151 20.46 0.39 7.45
C ASP A 151 19.35 0.49 6.39
N HIS A 152 19.72 0.70 5.13
CA HIS A 152 18.78 0.62 4.02
C HIS A 152 18.56 -0.82 3.60
N PHE A 153 17.32 -1.19 3.27
CA PHE A 153 16.94 -2.49 2.73
C PHE A 153 16.10 -2.31 1.47
N HIS A 154 16.48 -2.98 0.39
CA HIS A 154 15.67 -3.03 -0.84
C HIS A 154 15.00 -4.38 -1.05
N SER A 155 14.01 -4.44 -1.95
CA SER A 155 13.38 -5.71 -2.29
C SER A 155 14.33 -6.66 -3.01
N SER A 156 14.31 -7.92 -2.58
CA SER A 156 14.92 -9.06 -3.26
C SER A 156 14.01 -9.56 -4.40
N LEU A 157 14.41 -10.63 -5.10
CA LEU A 157 13.54 -11.23 -6.13
C LEU A 157 12.23 -11.77 -5.53
N GLY A 158 12.23 -12.22 -4.27
CA GLY A 158 11.09 -12.78 -3.56
C GLY A 158 10.01 -11.77 -3.16
N ASP A 159 10.36 -10.50 -2.99
CA ASP A 159 9.43 -9.46 -2.53
C ASP A 159 9.31 -8.25 -3.46
N LYS A 160 10.05 -8.24 -4.58
CA LYS A 160 9.92 -7.17 -5.59
C LYS A 160 8.47 -7.06 -6.05
N GLY A 161 7.92 -5.84 -5.97
CA GLY A 161 6.57 -5.50 -6.37
C GLY A 161 5.54 -5.40 -5.23
N TRP A 162 5.87 -5.88 -4.03
CA TRP A 162 4.92 -5.88 -2.90
C TRP A 162 5.57 -5.72 -1.52
N GLY A 163 6.88 -5.91 -1.40
CA GLY A 163 7.61 -5.94 -0.14
C GLY A 163 7.85 -4.60 0.57
N CYS A 164 7.40 -3.47 0.02
CA CYS A 164 7.83 -2.15 0.48
C CYS A 164 7.51 -1.89 1.96
N GLY A 165 6.29 -2.21 2.45
CA GLY A 165 5.95 -2.05 3.86
C GLY A 165 6.87 -2.81 4.80
N TYR A 166 7.17 -4.06 4.47
CA TYR A 166 8.07 -4.93 5.22
C TYR A 166 9.53 -4.43 5.19
N ARG A 167 10.02 -3.97 4.04
CA ARG A 167 11.39 -3.40 3.92
C ARG A 167 11.54 -2.11 4.70
N ASN A 168 10.52 -1.24 4.70
CA ASN A 168 10.52 -0.04 5.53
C ASN A 168 10.44 -0.37 7.03
N PHE A 169 9.74 -1.44 7.42
CA PHE A 169 9.83 -1.96 8.78
C PHE A 169 11.25 -2.41 9.13
N GLN A 170 11.94 -3.15 8.24
CA GLN A 170 13.33 -3.55 8.47
C GLN A 170 14.26 -2.33 8.63
N MET A 171 14.10 -1.29 7.80
CA MET A 171 14.86 -0.05 7.93
C MET A 171 14.60 0.62 9.29
N LEU A 172 13.33 0.79 9.68
CA LEU A 172 12.97 1.34 10.98
C LEU A 172 13.54 0.51 12.14
N LEU A 173 13.35 -0.82 12.09
CA LEU A 173 13.83 -1.73 13.12
C LEU A 173 15.36 -1.71 13.25
N SER A 174 16.09 -1.62 12.13
CA SER A 174 17.56 -1.55 12.16
C SER A 174 18.07 -0.36 13.00
N SER A 175 17.31 0.73 13.01
CA SER A 175 17.60 1.92 13.79
C SER A 175 17.28 1.72 15.28
N LEU A 176 16.16 1.07 15.58
CA LEU A 176 15.76 0.76 16.96
C LEU A 176 16.72 -0.24 17.63
N LEU A 177 17.20 -1.24 16.90
CA LEU A 177 18.13 -2.26 17.41
C LEU A 177 19.50 -1.69 17.81
N GLN A 178 19.86 -0.51 17.30
CA GLN A 178 21.12 0.18 17.63
C GLN A 178 20.95 1.18 18.78
N ASN A 179 19.73 1.36 19.30
CA ASN A 179 19.45 2.33 20.35
C ASN A 179 19.11 1.60 21.65
N ASP A 180 19.98 1.74 22.64
CA ASP A 180 19.89 1.11 23.96
C ASP A 180 18.60 1.46 24.74
N SER A 181 17.86 2.48 24.31
CA SER A 181 16.57 2.82 24.91
C SER A 181 15.47 1.79 24.61
N TYR A 182 15.66 0.93 23.59
CA TYR A 182 14.67 -0.06 23.15
C TYR A 182 14.99 -1.47 23.67
N ASP A 183 15.17 -1.59 24.98
CA ASP A 183 15.44 -2.86 25.68
C ASP A 183 14.44 -3.98 25.37
N CYS A 184 13.20 -3.63 25.03
CA CYS A 184 12.18 -4.57 24.58
C CYS A 184 12.55 -5.36 23.31
N LEU A 185 13.58 -4.92 22.57
CA LEU A 185 14.07 -5.56 21.34
C LEU A 185 15.44 -6.24 21.53
N LYS A 186 15.97 -6.30 22.76
CA LYS A 186 17.28 -6.91 23.04
C LYS A 186 17.33 -8.37 22.54
N GLY A 187 18.41 -8.69 21.83
CA GLY A 187 18.62 -10.02 21.25
C GLY A 187 17.87 -10.30 19.95
N MET A 188 17.04 -9.36 19.46
CA MET A 188 16.41 -9.50 18.16
C MET A 188 17.40 -9.19 17.03
N SER A 189 17.27 -9.96 15.94
CA SER A 189 17.89 -9.64 14.65
C SER A 189 16.83 -9.11 13.70
N VAL A 190 17.24 -8.47 12.60
CA VAL A 190 16.31 -8.03 11.56
C VAL A 190 15.63 -9.26 10.95
N PRO A 191 14.30 -9.40 11.07
CA PRO A 191 13.58 -10.58 10.60
C PRO A 191 13.44 -10.59 9.07
N CYS A 192 13.42 -11.77 8.47
CA CYS A 192 13.09 -11.92 7.05
C CYS A 192 11.60 -11.63 6.80
N ILE A 193 11.22 -11.36 5.54
CA ILE A 193 9.83 -10.98 5.19
C ILE A 193 8.79 -11.98 5.70
N PRO A 194 8.94 -13.31 5.52
CA PRO A 194 7.98 -14.27 6.07
C PRO A 194 7.92 -14.28 7.60
N LYS A 195 9.04 -13.98 8.29
CA LYS A 195 9.02 -13.83 9.74
C LYS A 195 8.27 -12.58 10.18
N ILE A 196 8.40 -11.46 9.45
CA ILE A 196 7.59 -10.25 9.69
C ILE A 196 6.09 -10.56 9.52
N GLN A 197 5.72 -11.29 8.45
CA GLN A 197 4.35 -11.75 8.24
C GLN A 197 3.83 -12.56 9.44
N SER A 198 4.62 -13.53 9.93
CA SER A 198 4.30 -14.30 11.14
C SER A 198 4.14 -13.42 12.38
N MET A 199 5.01 -12.42 12.58
CA MET A 199 4.95 -11.56 13.77
C MET A 199 3.72 -10.65 13.77
N ILE A 200 3.26 -10.20 12.59
CA ILE A 200 2.00 -9.46 12.45
C ILE A 200 0.82 -10.40 12.76
N GLU A 201 0.83 -11.63 12.22
CA GLU A 201 -0.20 -12.62 12.57
C GLU A 201 -0.24 -12.94 14.06
N ASP A 202 0.92 -13.01 14.72
CA ASP A 202 1.00 -13.23 16.16
C ASP A 202 0.43 -12.02 16.94
N ALA A 203 0.65 -10.79 16.48
CA ALA A 203 -0.01 -9.61 17.04
C ALA A 203 -1.54 -9.66 16.86
N TRP A 204 -2.05 -10.12 15.72
CA TRP A 204 -3.48 -10.33 15.53
C TRP A 204 -4.04 -11.41 16.47
N LYS A 205 -3.33 -12.53 16.66
CA LYS A 205 -3.70 -13.58 17.63
C LYS A 205 -3.69 -13.06 19.06
N GLU A 206 -2.79 -12.14 19.40
CA GLU A 206 -2.79 -11.46 20.71
C GLU A 206 -4.02 -10.56 20.90
N GLY A 207 -4.72 -10.21 19.82
CA GLY A 207 -5.95 -9.42 19.78
C GLY A 207 -5.77 -8.01 19.24
N PHE A 208 -4.68 -7.67 18.55
CA PHE A 208 -4.55 -6.36 17.91
C PHE A 208 -5.34 -6.28 16.60
N ASP A 209 -6.00 -5.14 16.36
CA ASP A 209 -6.63 -4.76 15.08
C ASP A 209 -7.35 -5.92 14.33
N PRO A 210 -8.44 -6.47 14.90
CA PRO A 210 -9.17 -7.57 14.26
C PRO A 210 -9.80 -7.15 12.92
N GLN A 211 -10.09 -5.86 12.73
CA GLN A 211 -10.61 -5.35 11.47
C GLN A 211 -9.53 -5.39 10.38
N GLY A 212 -8.33 -4.87 10.65
CA GLY A 212 -7.19 -4.95 9.73
C GLY A 212 -6.81 -6.39 9.41
N ALA A 213 -6.81 -7.28 10.42
CA ALA A 213 -6.62 -8.71 10.22
C ALA A 213 -7.64 -9.29 9.23
N SER A 214 -8.93 -8.97 9.40
CA SER A 214 -9.99 -9.44 8.50
C SER A 214 -9.86 -8.92 7.07
N GLN A 215 -9.41 -7.68 6.87
CA GLN A 215 -9.17 -7.10 5.55
C GLN A 215 -8.06 -7.84 4.77
N LEU A 216 -7.16 -8.50 5.50
CA LEU A 216 -6.05 -9.28 4.95
C LEU A 216 -6.28 -10.79 5.12
N ASN A 217 -7.55 -11.22 5.17
CA ASN A 217 -7.97 -12.62 5.28
C ASN A 217 -7.37 -13.36 6.49
N ASN A 218 -7.00 -12.62 7.55
CA ASN A 218 -6.33 -13.10 8.76
C ASN A 218 -5.04 -13.90 8.49
N ARG A 219 -4.37 -13.64 7.35
CA ARG A 219 -3.20 -14.41 6.92
C ARG A 219 -2.28 -13.62 6.00
N LEU A 220 -1.01 -13.55 6.37
CA LEU A 220 0.07 -12.96 5.59
C LEU A 220 1.11 -14.00 5.15
N GLN A 221 1.41 -14.99 5.97
CA GLN A 221 2.42 -15.99 5.62
C GLN A 221 2.04 -16.72 4.34
N GLY A 222 2.97 -16.79 3.40
CA GLY A 222 2.74 -17.42 2.10
C GLY A 222 1.79 -16.63 1.19
N THR A 223 1.61 -15.33 1.44
CA THR A 223 0.97 -14.39 0.52
C THR A 223 1.96 -13.30 0.11
N LYS A 224 1.54 -12.44 -0.82
CA LYS A 224 2.25 -11.23 -1.24
C LYS A 224 1.52 -9.97 -0.74
N ALA A 225 0.75 -10.12 0.32
CA ALA A 225 -0.19 -9.10 0.79
C ALA A 225 0.54 -7.77 1.05
N TRP A 226 -0.02 -6.71 0.48
CA TRP A 226 0.42 -5.35 0.80
C TRP A 226 0.02 -5.01 2.23
N ILE A 227 0.94 -4.37 2.95
CA ILE A 227 0.69 -3.89 4.32
C ILE A 227 0.86 -2.37 4.37
N GLY A 228 0.19 -1.75 5.35
CA GLY A 228 0.19 -0.32 5.56
C GLY A 228 0.72 0.09 6.92
N ALA A 229 0.50 1.36 7.27
CA ALA A 229 0.89 1.92 8.57
C ALA A 229 0.21 1.19 9.75
N CYS A 230 -0.99 0.62 9.54
CA CYS A 230 -1.74 -0.11 10.56
C CYS A 230 -1.01 -1.39 11.00
N GLU A 231 -0.56 -2.22 10.06
CA GLU A 231 0.21 -3.44 10.39
C GLU A 231 1.56 -3.08 11.04
N ILE A 232 2.21 -2.00 10.60
CA ILE A 232 3.46 -1.53 11.21
C ILE A 232 3.24 -1.09 12.66
N TYR A 233 2.16 -0.32 12.92
CA TYR A 233 1.79 0.07 14.28
C TYR A 233 1.47 -1.15 15.15
N THR A 234 0.69 -2.09 14.63
CA THR A 234 0.29 -3.32 15.34
C THR A 234 1.52 -4.15 15.72
N LEU A 235 2.45 -4.34 14.77
CA LEU A 235 3.70 -5.05 15.01
C LEU A 235 4.61 -4.36 16.03
N LEU A 236 4.85 -3.06 15.88
CA LEU A 236 5.68 -2.32 16.83
C LEU A 236 5.07 -2.34 18.24
N THR A 237 3.76 -2.13 18.34
CA THR A 237 3.06 -2.10 19.62
C THR A 237 3.05 -3.48 20.29
N SER A 238 2.92 -4.58 19.53
CA SER A 238 3.03 -5.93 20.10
C SER A 238 4.42 -6.21 20.65
N LEU A 239 5.47 -5.63 20.06
CA LEU A 239 6.86 -5.67 20.55
C LEU A 239 7.13 -4.67 21.69
N ARG A 240 6.11 -4.03 22.26
CA ARG A 240 6.21 -2.98 23.29
C ARG A 240 6.95 -1.72 22.84
N VAL A 241 7.02 -1.45 21.54
CA VAL A 241 7.51 -0.18 21.02
C VAL A 241 6.36 0.83 21.01
N LYS A 242 6.57 1.98 21.64
CA LYS A 242 5.61 3.10 21.63
C LYS A 242 5.73 3.82 20.31
N CYS A 243 4.68 3.80 19.50
CA CYS A 243 4.60 4.55 18.25
C CYS A 243 3.20 5.13 18.04
N ARG A 244 3.01 6.02 17.07
CA ARG A 244 1.67 6.47 16.66
C ARG A 244 1.57 6.66 15.17
N ILE A 245 0.34 6.57 14.67
CA ILE A 245 0.00 6.90 13.30
C ILE A 245 -0.52 8.32 13.23
N ILE A 246 0.01 9.10 12.29
CA ILE A 246 -0.55 10.39 11.89
C ILE A 246 -1.03 10.28 10.45
N ASP A 247 -2.29 10.60 10.22
CA ASP A 247 -2.99 10.51 8.94
C ASP A 247 -3.19 11.89 8.31
N PHE A 248 -2.34 12.20 7.34
CA PHE A 248 -2.48 13.35 6.46
C PHE A 248 -3.46 13.04 5.32
N HIS A 249 -4.75 12.98 5.65
CA HIS A 249 -5.80 12.43 4.78
C HIS A 249 -6.18 13.32 3.57
N LYS A 250 -5.69 14.56 3.52
CA LYS A 250 -5.85 15.47 2.38
C LYS A 250 -4.69 16.46 2.30
N SER A 251 -4.39 16.95 1.09
CA SER A 251 -3.41 18.00 0.87
C SER A 251 -3.76 19.28 1.64
N THR A 252 -2.76 19.93 2.24
CA THR A 252 -2.93 21.14 3.05
C THR A 252 -2.30 22.38 2.44
N GLY A 253 -1.79 22.29 1.20
CA GLY A 253 -1.12 23.39 0.51
C GLY A 253 -1.52 23.48 -0.96
N PRO A 254 -1.08 24.55 -1.64
CA PRO A 254 -1.37 24.78 -3.06
C PRO A 254 -0.94 23.61 -3.94
N LEU A 255 -1.61 23.41 -5.07
CA LEU A 255 -1.24 22.42 -6.09
C LEU A 255 -1.14 20.97 -5.54
N GLY A 256 -1.96 20.64 -4.54
CA GLY A 256 -2.01 19.30 -3.94
C GLY A 256 -0.81 18.97 -3.03
N THR A 257 -0.13 19.99 -2.49
CA THR A 257 1.03 19.79 -1.62
C THR A 257 0.66 19.55 -0.16
N HIS A 258 1.60 19.01 0.63
CA HIS A 258 1.40 18.64 2.04
C HIS A 258 2.34 19.39 3.01
N PRO A 259 2.26 20.73 3.15
CA PRO A 259 3.13 21.47 4.06
C PRO A 259 3.00 21.02 5.53
N ARG A 260 1.81 20.63 6.00
CA ARG A 260 1.62 20.14 7.38
C ARG A 260 2.41 18.86 7.66
N LEU A 261 2.57 17.96 6.67
CA LEU A 261 3.44 16.78 6.79
C LEU A 261 4.90 17.20 6.99
N PHE A 262 5.39 18.13 6.18
CA PHE A 262 6.78 18.61 6.27
C PHE A 262 7.05 19.32 7.60
N GLU A 263 6.11 20.14 8.06
CA GLU A 263 6.22 20.82 9.35
C GLU A 263 6.16 19.85 10.53
N TRP A 264 5.29 18.84 10.47
CA TRP A 264 5.25 17.80 11.50
C TRP A 264 6.60 17.07 11.60
N ILE A 265 7.19 16.71 10.45
CA ILE A 265 8.49 16.04 10.40
C ILE A 265 9.61 16.97 10.87
N LEU A 266 9.55 18.27 10.52
CA LEU A 266 10.48 19.26 11.04
C LEU A 266 10.42 19.32 12.56
N ASN A 267 9.22 19.40 13.13
CA ASN A 267 9.01 19.44 14.58
C ASN A 267 9.49 18.15 15.26
N TYR A 268 9.24 17.00 14.64
CA TYR A 268 9.74 15.72 15.13
C TYR A 268 11.26 15.76 15.28
N TYR A 269 12.00 16.09 14.22
CA TYR A 269 13.46 16.06 14.24
C TYR A 269 14.10 17.22 15.00
N SER A 270 13.54 18.43 14.95
CA SER A 270 14.13 19.62 15.58
C SER A 270 13.80 19.80 17.06
N SER A 271 13.02 18.88 17.66
CA SER A 271 12.57 18.97 19.05
C SER A 271 13.67 18.71 20.09
N GLU A 272 14.78 18.09 19.72
CA GLU A 272 15.94 17.93 20.60
C GLU A 272 16.64 19.29 20.76
N ARG A 273 16.98 19.69 21.99
CA ARG A 273 17.65 20.97 22.28
C ARG A 273 19.07 20.93 21.75
N GLU A 274 19.22 21.29 20.51
CA GLU A 274 20.49 21.20 19.79
C GLU A 274 21.12 22.59 19.69
N GLY A 275 22.46 22.64 19.83
CA GLY A 275 23.22 23.86 19.61
C GLY A 275 23.07 24.42 18.19
N ASN A 276 23.79 25.50 17.88
CA ASN A 276 23.69 26.17 16.58
C ASN A 276 24.37 25.43 15.40
N ALA A 277 24.49 24.10 15.47
CA ALA A 277 25.11 23.29 14.42
C ALA A 277 24.32 23.33 13.10
N LYS A 278 25.05 23.26 11.98
CA LYS A 278 24.49 23.13 10.62
C LYS A 278 23.91 21.73 10.38
N VAL A 279 24.61 20.70 10.87
CA VAL A 279 24.26 19.29 10.68
C VAL A 279 23.98 18.70 12.04
N VAL A 280 22.82 18.08 12.21
CA VAL A 280 22.44 17.43 13.45
C VAL A 280 22.09 15.98 13.18
N CYS A 281 22.84 15.07 13.80
CA CYS A 281 22.46 13.66 13.89
C CYS A 281 21.71 13.46 15.21
N THR A 282 20.41 13.26 15.12
CA THR A 282 19.51 13.12 16.28
C THR A 282 19.59 11.71 16.87
N SER A 283 19.06 11.53 18.08
CA SER A 283 18.85 10.19 18.65
C SER A 283 17.59 9.49 18.12
N LYS A 284 16.79 10.19 17.29
CA LYS A 284 15.45 9.79 16.88
C LYS A 284 15.47 8.72 15.79
N PRO A 285 14.59 7.71 15.88
CA PRO A 285 14.38 6.76 14.79
C PRO A 285 13.87 7.44 13.51
N PRO A 286 14.04 6.81 12.33
CA PRO A 286 13.43 7.28 11.10
C PRO A 286 11.90 7.14 11.16
N ILE A 287 11.20 7.75 10.20
CA ILE A 287 9.74 7.73 10.12
C ILE A 287 9.28 6.85 8.95
N TYR A 288 8.39 5.90 9.21
CA TYR A 288 7.69 5.16 8.14
C TYR A 288 6.70 6.09 7.43
N LEU A 289 6.68 6.11 6.11
CA LEU A 289 5.80 6.95 5.29
C LEU A 289 5.01 6.09 4.29
N GLN A 290 3.69 6.05 4.45
CA GLN A 290 2.73 5.41 3.54
C GLN A 290 2.08 6.42 2.60
N HIS A 291 1.84 6.01 1.37
CA HIS A 291 0.76 6.53 0.51
C HIS A 291 0.10 5.36 -0.22
N GLN A 292 -0.98 5.60 -0.96
CA GLN A 292 -1.63 4.52 -1.70
C GLN A 292 -0.65 3.87 -2.67
N GLY A 293 -0.43 2.57 -2.49
CA GLY A 293 0.36 1.71 -3.36
C GLY A 293 1.85 1.60 -3.08
N HIS A 294 2.43 2.42 -2.20
CA HIS A 294 3.85 2.29 -1.83
C HIS A 294 4.18 2.95 -0.49
N SER A 295 5.26 2.48 0.14
CA SER A 295 5.79 3.07 1.37
C SER A 295 7.29 3.31 1.29
N ARG A 296 7.77 4.25 2.09
CA ARG A 296 9.16 4.72 2.14
C ARG A 296 9.57 5.08 3.57
N THR A 297 10.85 5.34 3.80
CA THR A 297 11.40 5.67 5.12
C THR A 297 12.04 7.05 5.10
N ILE A 298 11.57 7.97 5.94
CA ILE A 298 12.12 9.33 6.06
C ILE A 298 13.23 9.30 7.10
N VAL A 299 14.46 9.60 6.66
CA VAL A 299 15.68 9.55 7.48
C VAL A 299 16.23 10.93 7.85
N GLY A 300 15.52 11.99 7.47
CA GLY A 300 15.91 13.35 7.83
C GLY A 300 15.15 14.41 7.06
N ILE A 301 15.46 15.66 7.38
CA ILE A 301 14.87 16.84 6.76
C ILE A 301 15.90 17.96 6.66
N GLU A 302 15.94 18.61 5.51
CA GLU A 302 16.72 19.81 5.25
C GLU A 302 15.83 21.03 5.35
N GLU A 303 16.32 22.08 6.02
CA GLU A 303 15.85 23.44 5.81
C GLU A 303 16.86 24.17 4.92
N LYS A 304 16.41 24.57 3.74
CA LYS A 304 17.21 25.31 2.77
C LYS A 304 17.43 26.76 3.21
N LYS A 305 18.43 27.43 2.63
CA LYS A 305 18.71 28.86 2.87
C LYS A 305 17.52 29.78 2.54
N ASN A 306 16.72 29.40 1.55
CA ASN A 306 15.47 30.08 1.18
C ASN A 306 14.26 29.69 2.06
N ARG A 307 14.48 29.00 3.19
CA ARG A 307 13.46 28.52 4.14
C ARG A 307 12.51 27.42 3.63
N THR A 308 12.73 26.88 2.44
CA THR A 308 11.99 25.72 1.97
C THR A 308 12.47 24.43 2.66
N LEU A 309 11.56 23.47 2.81
CA LEU A 309 11.84 22.18 3.43
C LEU A 309 12.00 21.09 2.36
N CYS A 310 12.91 20.16 2.63
CA CYS A 310 13.19 19.03 1.75
C CYS A 310 13.43 17.77 2.59
N LEU A 311 12.62 16.73 2.38
CA LEU A 311 12.77 15.46 3.08
C LEU A 311 13.90 14.63 2.48
N LEU A 312 14.55 13.83 3.32
CA LEU A 312 15.49 12.80 2.91
C LEU A 312 14.80 11.45 3.07
N ILE A 313 14.54 10.76 1.96
CA ILE A 313 13.68 9.57 1.93
C ILE A 313 14.38 8.38 1.28
N PHE A 314 14.56 7.31 2.07
CA PHE A 314 14.95 6.00 1.58
C PHE A 314 13.76 5.29 0.93
N ASP A 315 14.01 4.68 -0.22
CA ASP A 315 13.03 3.91 -0.97
C ASP A 315 13.50 2.44 -1.06
N PRO A 316 12.67 1.46 -0.64
CA PRO A 316 13.01 0.04 -0.79
C PRO A 316 13.02 -0.45 -2.25
N GLY A 317 12.57 0.38 -3.20
CA GLY A 317 12.77 0.14 -4.63
C GLY A 317 14.16 0.54 -5.14
N CYS A 318 14.98 1.25 -4.34
CA CYS A 318 16.33 1.65 -4.74
C CYS A 318 17.31 0.50 -4.57
N HIS A 319 17.98 0.05 -5.62
CA HIS A 319 18.91 -1.07 -5.55
C HIS A 319 20.22 -0.70 -4.83
N SER A 320 20.91 -1.70 -4.25
CA SER A 320 22.19 -1.49 -3.56
C SER A 320 23.21 -0.72 -4.40
N GLN A 321 23.30 -0.93 -5.72
CA GLN A 321 24.25 -0.19 -6.55
C GLN A 321 24.02 1.34 -6.52
N GLU A 322 22.77 1.79 -6.44
CA GLU A 322 22.44 3.22 -6.35
C GLU A 322 22.74 3.76 -4.95
N MET A 323 22.39 3.01 -3.89
CA MET A 323 22.66 3.41 -2.51
C MET A 323 24.15 3.48 -2.20
N GLN A 324 24.95 2.58 -2.78
CA GLN A 324 26.41 2.58 -2.66
C GLN A 324 27.06 3.85 -3.24
N LYS A 325 26.41 4.55 -4.18
CA LYS A 325 26.91 5.84 -4.68
C LYS A 325 26.95 6.91 -3.58
N LEU A 326 26.08 6.81 -2.58
CA LEU A 326 26.06 7.72 -1.42
C LEU A 326 27.22 7.47 -0.46
N LEU A 327 27.88 6.32 -0.54
CA LEU A 327 29.01 5.96 0.33
C LEU A 327 30.36 6.42 -0.22
N LYS A 328 30.41 6.89 -1.47
CA LYS A 328 31.61 7.49 -2.06
C LYS A 328 32.00 8.75 -1.29
N GLN A 329 33.30 9.06 -1.26
CA GLN A 329 33.83 10.26 -0.58
C GLN A 329 33.20 11.55 -1.13
N ASP A 330 33.11 11.65 -2.45
CA ASP A 330 32.44 12.76 -3.14
C ASP A 330 31.05 12.31 -3.61
N ILE A 331 30.02 12.64 -2.82
CA ILE A 331 28.64 12.34 -3.20
C ILE A 331 28.23 13.22 -4.37
N GLU A 332 27.98 12.60 -5.52
CA GLU A 332 27.46 13.28 -6.71
C GLU A 332 26.08 13.90 -6.42
N ALA A 333 25.86 15.14 -6.87
CA ALA A 333 24.58 15.85 -6.67
C ALA A 333 23.36 15.10 -7.25
N SER A 334 23.57 14.32 -8.31
CA SER A 334 22.57 13.44 -8.93
C SER A 334 22.09 12.34 -7.98
N SER A 335 23.02 11.71 -7.23
CA SER A 335 22.72 10.67 -6.26
C SER A 335 21.89 11.21 -5.09
N LEU A 336 22.21 12.42 -4.63
CA LEU A 336 21.48 13.08 -3.55
C LEU A 336 20.07 13.53 -3.97
N LYS A 337 19.85 13.81 -5.27
CA LYS A 337 18.54 14.15 -5.82
C LYS A 337 17.55 12.98 -5.71
N GLN A 338 18.02 11.74 -5.72
CA GLN A 338 17.15 10.57 -5.54
C GLN A 338 16.59 10.52 -4.11
N LEU A 339 17.39 10.89 -3.11
CA LEU A 339 17.03 10.95 -1.69
C LEU A 339 16.11 12.15 -1.37
N ARG A 340 16.40 13.31 -1.97
CA ARG A 340 15.72 14.57 -1.70
C ARG A 340 14.30 14.62 -2.28
N LYS A 341 13.31 14.88 -1.43
CA LYS A 341 11.93 15.13 -1.83
C LYS A 341 11.45 16.48 -1.29
N SER A 342 11.31 17.43 -2.20
CA SER A 342 10.70 18.72 -1.91
C SER A 342 9.18 18.59 -1.73
N VAL A 343 8.55 19.63 -1.22
CA VAL A 343 7.09 19.74 -1.07
C VAL A 343 6.35 19.43 -2.38
N GLY A 344 6.92 19.82 -3.54
CA GLY A 344 6.34 19.55 -4.86
C GLY A 344 6.40 18.08 -5.30
N ASN A 345 7.21 17.24 -4.64
CA ASN A 345 7.34 15.82 -4.98
C ASN A 345 6.33 14.93 -4.23
N LEU A 346 5.71 15.42 -3.16
CA LEU A 346 4.74 14.66 -2.37
C LEU A 346 3.32 15.18 -2.63
N LYS A 347 2.66 14.61 -3.63
CA LYS A 347 1.32 15.03 -4.10
C LYS A 347 0.23 13.96 -4.10
N HIS A 348 0.49 12.76 -3.57
CA HIS A 348 -0.57 11.78 -3.35
C HIS A 348 -1.67 12.37 -2.46
N LYS A 349 -2.91 11.91 -2.65
CA LYS A 349 -4.10 12.44 -1.96
C LYS A 349 -3.96 12.37 -0.44
N GLN A 350 -3.35 11.29 0.05
CA GLN A 350 -3.23 10.97 1.47
C GLN A 350 -1.84 10.40 1.75
N TYR A 351 -1.29 10.75 2.92
CA TYR A 351 -0.12 10.12 3.50
C TYR A 351 -0.40 9.71 4.93
N GLN A 352 0.14 8.58 5.35
CA GLN A 352 0.17 8.21 6.76
C GLN A 352 1.63 8.04 7.18
N ILE A 353 1.97 8.45 8.39
CA ILE A 353 3.28 8.18 8.96
C ILE A 353 3.17 7.33 10.22
N VAL A 354 4.18 6.50 10.48
CA VAL A 354 4.38 5.86 11.78
C VAL A 354 5.66 6.42 12.39
N ALA A 355 5.53 7.08 13.54
CA ALA A 355 6.65 7.62 14.28
C ALA A 355 6.79 6.89 15.62
N VAL A 356 8.03 6.49 15.95
CA VAL A 356 8.38 5.84 17.20
C VAL A 356 8.73 6.90 18.25
N GLU A 357 8.24 6.69 19.48
CA GLU A 357 8.29 7.67 20.57
C GLU A 357 8.87 7.08 21.88
N GLY A 358 9.28 5.81 21.88
CA GLY A 358 9.90 5.15 23.03
C GLY A 358 9.43 3.72 23.23
N VAL A 359 9.36 3.29 24.49
CA VAL A 359 8.96 1.93 24.90
C VAL A 359 7.68 1.98 25.73
N LEU A 360 6.86 0.93 25.64
CA LEU A 360 5.63 0.72 26.39
C LEU A 360 5.89 -0.16 27.63
N SER A 361 5.27 0.20 28.73
CA SER A 361 4.97 -0.73 29.81
C SER A 361 4.03 -1.85 29.32
N PRO A 362 4.01 -3.02 30.00
CA PRO A 362 3.03 -4.06 29.70
C PRO A 362 1.57 -3.56 29.76
N GLU A 363 1.27 -2.68 30.71
CA GLU A 363 -0.06 -2.08 30.90
C GLU A 363 -0.42 -1.17 29.72
N GLU A 364 0.50 -0.32 29.26
CA GLU A 364 0.27 0.51 28.08
C GLU A 364 0.11 -0.32 26.79
N LYS A 365 0.84 -1.45 26.66
CA LYS A 365 0.64 -2.40 25.54
C LYS A 365 -0.78 -2.95 25.56
N VAL A 366 -1.28 -3.39 26.72
CA VAL A 366 -2.66 -3.90 26.87
C VAL A 366 -3.69 -2.82 26.54
N ALA A 367 -3.50 -1.60 27.05
CA ALA A 367 -4.39 -0.47 26.75
C ALA A 367 -4.44 -0.17 25.25
N ARG A 368 -3.29 -0.16 24.56
CA ARG A 368 -3.22 0.05 23.11
C ARG A 368 -3.83 -1.08 22.30
N ARG A 369 -3.69 -2.33 22.77
CA ARG A 369 -4.39 -3.47 22.17
C ARG A 369 -5.91 -3.30 22.25
N GLN A 370 -6.42 -2.88 23.40
CA GLN A 370 -7.85 -2.62 23.57
C GLN A 370 -8.31 -1.45 22.69
N ALA A 371 -7.53 -0.37 22.60
CA ALA A 371 -7.81 0.75 21.70
C ALA A 371 -7.83 0.31 20.22
N SER A 372 -6.98 -0.64 19.83
CA SER A 372 -6.94 -1.15 18.45
C SER A 372 -8.17 -1.95 18.02
N GLN A 373 -9.10 -2.30 18.93
CA GLN A 373 -10.40 -2.90 18.55
C GLN A 373 -11.23 -1.93 17.70
N ILE A 374 -11.09 -0.63 17.97
CA ILE A 374 -11.68 0.45 17.17
C ILE A 374 -10.51 1.30 16.68
N PHE A 375 -9.87 0.81 15.61
CA PHE A 375 -8.62 1.38 15.13
C PHE A 375 -8.82 2.81 14.62
N THR A 376 -8.13 3.77 15.25
CA THR A 376 -8.16 5.19 14.86
C THR A 376 -6.75 5.78 14.88
N ALA A 377 -6.56 6.86 14.12
CA ALA A 377 -5.30 7.58 14.03
C ALA A 377 -5.54 9.09 14.17
N GLU A 378 -4.53 9.82 14.63
CA GLU A 378 -4.54 11.28 14.62
C GLU A 378 -4.65 11.77 13.18
N LYS A 379 -5.58 12.68 12.88
CA LYS A 379 -5.82 13.19 11.52
C LYS A 379 -5.35 14.63 11.39
N ILE A 380 -4.70 14.95 10.27
CA ILE A 380 -4.24 16.30 9.95
C ILE A 380 -4.55 16.65 8.48
N PRO A 381 -5.32 17.71 8.18
CA PRO A 381 -6.15 18.49 9.08
C PRO A 381 -7.54 17.86 9.25
#